data_AF-A0A3B9HSA9-F1
#
_entry.id   AF-A0A3B9HSA9-F1
#
_cell.length_a   1.000
_cell.length_b   1.000
_cell.length_c   1.000
_cell.angle_alpha   90.00
_cell.angle_beta   90.00
_cell.angle_gamma   90.00
#
_symmetry.space_group_name_H-M   'P 1'
#
loop_
_entity.id
_entity.type
_entity.pdbx_description
1 polymer ?
#
loop_
_entity_poly.entity_id
_entity_poly.type
_entity_poly.pdbx_seq_one_letter_code
_entity_poly.pdbx_strand_id
1 'polypeptide(L)'
;MDLMNCKAPAETATTQVAGGGSTALSGFLYQMLVAFGLSGLGSMQREEDHISALLLLARGASVVHEGYDGDVALLHKIPRAAKNGVVLVQCKFSKSGTSSEIAPKELKGILDRLYAAAKKARGDGRAVTGFFLVTNRTHSQGSDKILRDAKAGKSGELNRIQNCIARQLIVEPPSEPEFWESKLTKFASEFGLLYAEYNEGRQRLLGSLLERTGLSVDCEVSRDMLVQCLTGSRTACPITHAAIQPRLEWELKRLGPAPRHQLIARHNAESAMAMHSNRALIVCVGQGGTGKSAALREWGQRESQNRFIAARRPANVTDDWISAQIQQWRGSIGTKDSAEDALARIGAANPNMQSPLLLLCLDGIDERVTVGSHTQY
;
A
#
# COMPACT_ATOMS: atom_id res chain seq x y z
N MET A 1 5.12 -41.41 54.45
CA MET A 1 4.57 -40.27 53.68
C MET A 1 4.95 -40.53 52.24
N ASP A 2 4.04 -41.24 51.58
CA ASP A 2 4.19 -41.78 50.24
C ASP A 2 3.92 -40.73 49.16
N LEU A 3 4.81 -40.67 48.19
CA LEU A 3 4.60 -40.04 46.90
C LEU A 3 3.70 -40.96 46.06
N MET A 4 2.42 -40.63 45.96
CA MET A 4 1.48 -41.30 45.06
C MET A 4 1.64 -40.79 43.62
N ASN A 5 2.02 -41.75 42.76
CA ASN A 5 1.75 -41.82 41.33
C ASN A 5 0.34 -41.33 40.95
N CYS A 6 0.26 -40.45 39.97
CA CYS A 6 -0.89 -40.34 39.08
C CYS A 6 -0.38 -40.22 37.64
N LYS A 7 -0.36 -41.36 36.92
CA LYS A 7 -0.24 -41.42 35.46
C LYS A 7 -1.52 -40.86 34.86
N ALA A 8 -1.42 -39.77 34.11
CA ALA A 8 -2.49 -39.34 33.22
C ALA A 8 -2.62 -40.34 32.05
N PRO A 9 -3.85 -40.68 31.62
CA PRO A 9 -4.08 -41.68 30.59
C PRO A 9 -3.63 -41.18 29.21
N ALA A 10 -3.12 -42.11 28.41
CA ALA A 10 -2.79 -41.88 27.01
C ALA A 10 -4.03 -41.42 26.25
N GLU A 11 -4.02 -40.16 25.80
CA GLU A 11 -4.94 -39.68 24.77
C GLU A 11 -4.70 -40.51 23.50
N THR A 12 -5.64 -41.39 23.25
CA THR A 12 -5.78 -42.11 21.99
C THR A 12 -5.95 -41.07 20.90
N ALA A 13 -4.97 -41.00 20.01
CA ALA A 13 -4.99 -40.15 18.83
C ALA A 13 -6.22 -40.51 17.98
N THR A 14 -7.31 -39.77 18.19
CA THR A 14 -8.37 -39.64 17.19
C THR A 14 -7.74 -39.00 15.98
N THR A 15 -7.42 -39.84 14.99
CA THR A 15 -7.00 -39.45 13.64
C THR A 15 -8.19 -38.75 13.00
N GLN A 16 -8.35 -37.46 13.29
CA GLN A 16 -9.32 -36.62 12.63
C GLN A 16 -8.92 -36.54 11.16
N VAL A 17 -9.76 -37.13 10.31
CA VAL A 17 -9.79 -36.92 8.87
C VAL A 17 -10.17 -35.45 8.64
N ALA A 18 -9.21 -34.55 8.77
CA ALA A 18 -9.40 -33.12 8.61
C ALA A 18 -8.51 -32.60 7.49
N GLY A 19 -9.08 -31.82 6.57
CA GLY A 19 -8.29 -30.72 6.02
C GLY A 19 -8.25 -30.53 4.51
N GLY A 20 -8.90 -31.37 3.67
CA GLY A 20 -8.90 -31.15 2.21
C GLY A 20 -9.48 -29.79 1.81
N GLY A 21 -10.73 -29.52 2.23
CA GLY A 21 -11.41 -28.25 1.94
C GLY A 21 -10.78 -27.03 2.61
N SER A 22 -10.34 -27.16 3.86
CA SER A 22 -9.67 -26.05 4.59
C SER A 22 -8.33 -25.66 3.95
N THR A 23 -7.57 -26.64 3.46
CA THR A 23 -6.31 -26.39 2.76
C THR A 23 -6.54 -25.72 1.42
N ALA A 24 -7.54 -26.18 0.65
CA ALA A 24 -7.92 -25.56 -0.63
C ALA A 24 -8.34 -24.10 -0.43
N LEU A 25 -9.21 -23.82 0.55
CA LEU A 25 -9.64 -22.45 0.86
C LEU A 25 -8.47 -21.56 1.27
N SER A 26 -7.52 -22.09 2.06
CA SER A 26 -6.36 -21.29 2.48
C SER A 26 -5.43 -20.96 1.31
N GLY A 27 -5.25 -21.91 0.39
CA GLY A 27 -4.51 -21.67 -0.85
C GLY A 27 -5.18 -20.61 -1.73
N PHE A 28 -6.50 -20.67 -1.85
CA PHE A 28 -7.28 -19.67 -2.59
C PHE A 28 -7.17 -18.28 -1.96
N LEU A 29 -7.34 -18.15 -0.63
CA LEU A 29 -7.17 -16.88 0.06
C LEU A 29 -5.76 -16.31 -0.08
N TYR A 30 -4.73 -17.17 -0.09
CA TYR A 30 -3.36 -16.74 -0.34
C TYR A 30 -3.18 -16.18 -1.77
N GLN A 31 -3.78 -16.81 -2.79
CA GLN A 31 -3.78 -16.30 -4.17
C GLN A 31 -4.40 -14.90 -4.26
N MET A 32 -5.52 -14.68 -3.55
CA MET A 32 -6.15 -13.37 -3.47
C MET A 32 -5.26 -12.33 -2.82
N LEU A 33 -4.62 -12.66 -1.69
CA LEU A 33 -3.67 -11.76 -1.01
C LEU A 33 -2.50 -11.39 -1.91
N VAL A 34 -1.96 -12.34 -2.66
CA VAL A 34 -0.91 -12.07 -3.67
C VAL A 34 -1.43 -11.10 -4.73
N ALA A 35 -2.61 -11.34 -5.29
CA ALA A 35 -3.21 -10.45 -6.29
C ALA A 35 -3.42 -9.02 -5.76
N PHE A 36 -3.92 -8.88 -4.53
CA PHE A 36 -4.09 -7.59 -3.86
C PHE A 36 -2.76 -6.88 -3.61
N GLY A 37 -1.76 -7.60 -3.10
CA GLY A 37 -0.43 -7.04 -2.84
C GLY A 37 0.28 -6.58 -4.11
N LEU A 38 0.19 -7.38 -5.20
CA LEU A 38 0.74 -7.02 -6.51
C LEU A 38 0.07 -5.76 -7.09
N SER A 39 -1.26 -5.65 -6.98
CA SER A 39 -2.01 -4.50 -7.48
C SER A 39 -1.77 -3.23 -6.64
N GLY A 40 -1.69 -3.37 -5.31
CA GLY A 40 -1.48 -2.24 -4.41
C GLY A 40 -0.09 -1.62 -4.51
N LEU A 41 0.97 -2.41 -4.69
CA LEU A 41 2.36 -1.94 -4.61
C LEU A 41 3.03 -1.54 -5.91
N GLY A 42 2.36 -1.65 -7.05
CA GLY A 42 2.88 -1.14 -8.31
C GLY A 42 3.34 0.34 -8.25
N SER A 43 3.00 1.11 -7.21
CA SER A 43 3.37 2.52 -7.05
C SER A 43 4.57 2.83 -6.11
N MET A 44 5.16 1.86 -5.39
CA MET A 44 6.17 2.17 -4.34
C MET A 44 7.65 1.97 -4.75
N GLN A 45 8.57 2.68 -4.08
CA GLN A 45 10.01 2.69 -4.37
C GLN A 45 10.70 1.32 -4.16
N ARG A 46 11.80 1.13 -4.93
CA ARG A 46 12.62 -0.08 -5.07
C ARG A 46 12.97 -0.72 -3.72
N GLU A 47 12.47 -1.93 -3.48
CA GLU A 47 13.18 -2.92 -2.67
C GLU A 47 14.24 -3.59 -3.58
N GLU A 48 15.35 -4.09 -3.03
CA GLU A 48 16.46 -4.71 -3.79
C GLU A 48 16.36 -6.24 -3.89
N ASP A 49 15.19 -6.82 -3.63
CA ASP A 49 14.98 -8.28 -3.66
C ASP A 49 14.34 -8.81 -4.96
N HIS A 50 14.41 -10.12 -5.19
CA HIS A 50 13.82 -10.81 -6.36
C HIS A 50 12.33 -10.53 -6.54
N ILE A 51 11.57 -10.38 -5.44
CA ILE A 51 10.16 -9.98 -5.44
C ILE A 51 9.96 -8.59 -6.07
N SER A 52 10.98 -7.73 -6.02
CA SER A 52 10.94 -6.40 -6.62
C SER A 52 10.82 -6.46 -8.13
N ALA A 53 11.37 -7.49 -8.79
CA ALA A 53 11.16 -7.68 -10.22
C ALA A 53 9.68 -7.97 -10.52
N LEU A 54 9.03 -8.84 -9.73
CA LEU A 54 7.61 -9.14 -9.86
C LEU A 54 6.73 -7.90 -9.56
N LEU A 55 7.05 -7.15 -8.50
CA LEU A 55 6.36 -5.91 -8.15
C LEU A 55 6.55 -4.81 -9.22
N LEU A 56 7.74 -4.70 -9.80
CA LEU A 56 8.03 -3.79 -10.91
C LEU A 56 7.27 -4.18 -12.19
N LEU A 57 7.07 -5.48 -12.42
CA LEU A 57 6.23 -5.95 -13.53
C LEU A 57 4.76 -5.62 -13.26
N ALA A 58 4.28 -5.83 -12.04
CA ALA A 58 2.92 -5.47 -11.65
C ALA A 58 2.62 -3.97 -11.78
N ARG A 59 3.64 -3.10 -11.70
CA ARG A 59 3.53 -1.65 -11.93
C ARG A 59 3.00 -1.33 -13.33
N GLY A 60 1.75 -0.87 -13.39
CA GLY A 60 1.08 -0.53 -14.64
C GLY A 60 0.53 -1.73 -15.41
N ALA A 61 0.54 -2.91 -14.79
CA ALA A 61 -0.17 -4.09 -15.26
C ALA A 61 -1.62 -4.08 -14.77
N SER A 62 -2.51 -4.70 -15.55
CA SER A 62 -3.77 -5.20 -14.99
C SER A 62 -3.50 -6.54 -14.31
N VAL A 63 -3.78 -6.63 -13.00
CA VAL A 63 -3.64 -7.87 -12.22
C VAL A 63 -4.94 -8.64 -12.29
N VAL A 64 -4.93 -9.84 -12.83
CA VAL A 64 -6.15 -10.67 -12.99
C VAL A 64 -6.00 -11.92 -12.13
N HIS A 65 -6.86 -12.05 -11.12
CA HIS A 65 -6.98 -13.28 -10.34
C HIS A 65 -7.64 -14.36 -11.21
N GLU A 66 -7.15 -15.59 -11.13
CA GLU A 66 -7.59 -16.72 -11.97
C GLU A 66 -7.41 -16.50 -13.49
N GLY A 67 -6.51 -15.59 -13.88
CA GLY A 67 -6.25 -15.28 -15.29
C GLY A 67 -5.72 -16.49 -16.08
N TYR A 68 -6.39 -16.81 -17.18
CA TYR A 68 -6.08 -17.95 -18.06
C TYR A 68 -6.09 -19.32 -17.36
N ASP A 69 -6.94 -19.48 -16.33
CA ASP A 69 -6.99 -20.64 -15.42
C ASP A 69 -5.68 -20.87 -14.66
N GLY A 70 -4.79 -19.88 -14.64
CA GLY A 70 -3.68 -19.80 -13.70
C GLY A 70 -4.15 -19.22 -12.36
N ASP A 71 -3.22 -18.95 -11.45
CA ASP A 71 -3.59 -18.34 -10.17
C ASP A 71 -3.68 -16.81 -10.30
N VAL A 72 -2.65 -16.17 -10.89
CA VAL A 72 -2.64 -14.74 -11.18
C VAL A 72 -1.96 -14.49 -12.53
N ALA A 73 -2.52 -13.56 -13.33
CA ALA A 73 -1.91 -13.07 -14.56
C ALA A 73 -1.67 -11.55 -14.48
N LEU A 74 -0.47 -11.11 -14.86
CA LEU A 74 -0.15 -9.70 -15.00
C LEU A 74 -0.19 -9.32 -16.47
N LEU A 75 -1.16 -8.50 -16.86
CA LEU A 75 -1.37 -8.09 -18.24
C LEU A 75 -0.68 -6.74 -18.48
N HIS A 76 0.39 -6.75 -19.26
CA HIS A 76 1.16 -5.55 -19.58
C HIS A 76 0.83 -5.03 -20.98
N LYS A 77 0.63 -3.72 -21.10
CA LYS A 77 0.72 -3.03 -22.39
C LYS A 77 2.19 -2.73 -22.64
N ILE A 78 2.83 -3.49 -23.53
CA ILE A 78 4.24 -3.22 -23.89
C ILE A 78 4.24 -2.10 -24.93
N PRO A 79 4.76 -0.90 -24.61
CA PRO A 79 4.83 0.18 -25.58
C PRO A 79 5.69 -0.26 -26.76
N ARG A 80 5.18 -0.11 -27.99
CA ARG A 80 5.85 -0.48 -29.26
C ARG A 80 5.99 -1.97 -29.57
N ALA A 81 5.46 -2.89 -28.76
CA ALA A 81 5.37 -4.29 -29.17
C ALA A 81 4.12 -4.53 -30.01
N ALA A 82 4.22 -5.44 -31.00
CA ALA A 82 3.07 -5.87 -31.79
C ALA A 82 2.03 -6.66 -30.98
N LYS A 83 2.38 -7.12 -29.77
CA LYS A 83 1.52 -7.90 -28.88
C LYS A 83 1.64 -7.42 -27.44
N ASN A 84 0.50 -7.40 -26.74
CA ASN A 84 0.48 -7.18 -25.30
C ASN A 84 1.21 -8.34 -24.58
N GLY A 85 1.93 -8.01 -23.52
CA GLY A 85 2.67 -8.97 -22.71
C GLY A 85 1.80 -9.57 -21.62
N VAL A 86 2.16 -10.77 -21.17
CA VAL A 86 1.62 -11.36 -19.95
C VAL A 86 2.71 -12.07 -19.16
N VAL A 87 2.69 -11.86 -17.84
CA VAL A 87 3.45 -12.65 -16.87
C VAL A 87 2.48 -13.55 -16.13
N LEU A 88 2.81 -14.83 -16.03
CA LEU A 88 1.98 -15.84 -15.36
C LEU A 88 2.58 -16.16 -13.99
N VAL A 89 1.77 -16.05 -12.95
CA VAL A 89 2.17 -16.28 -11.56
C VAL A 89 1.38 -17.46 -11.02
N GLN A 90 2.09 -18.49 -10.56
CA GLN A 90 1.52 -19.58 -9.80
C GLN A 90 1.80 -19.36 -8.32
N CYS A 91 0.79 -19.53 -7.47
CA CYS A 91 0.92 -19.47 -6.03
C CYS A 91 0.88 -20.88 -5.42
N LYS A 92 1.68 -21.11 -4.38
CA LYS A 92 1.60 -22.32 -3.54
C LYS A 92 1.67 -21.95 -2.08
N PHE A 93 0.72 -22.47 -1.31
CA PHE A 93 0.62 -22.17 0.11
C PHE A 93 0.52 -23.46 0.92
N SER A 94 1.12 -23.46 2.10
CA SER A 94 0.86 -24.44 3.15
C SER A 94 0.72 -23.74 4.48
N LYS A 95 -0.26 -24.17 5.30
CA LYS A 95 -0.38 -23.74 6.70
C LYS A 95 0.83 -24.16 7.54
N SER A 96 1.48 -25.26 7.17
CA SER A 96 2.72 -25.72 7.81
C SER A 96 3.97 -25.00 7.30
N GLY A 97 3.79 -24.02 6.38
CA GLY A 97 4.85 -23.22 5.80
C GLY A 97 5.96 -24.06 5.18
N THR A 98 7.20 -23.76 5.56
CA THR A 98 8.43 -24.42 5.12
C THR A 98 8.51 -25.91 5.51
N SER A 99 7.68 -26.39 6.42
CA SER A 99 7.63 -27.81 6.79
C SER A 99 6.98 -28.69 5.71
N SER A 100 6.35 -28.08 4.70
CA SER A 100 5.76 -28.78 3.56
C SER A 100 6.52 -28.43 2.29
N GLU A 101 7.47 -29.27 1.89
CA GLU A 101 8.29 -29.01 0.70
C GLU A 101 7.50 -29.22 -0.61
N ILE A 102 7.82 -28.45 -1.64
CA ILE A 102 7.37 -28.71 -3.01
C ILE A 102 8.19 -29.87 -3.57
N ALA A 103 7.55 -31.03 -3.70
CA ALA A 103 8.17 -32.25 -4.23
C ALA A 103 8.27 -32.23 -5.77
N PRO A 104 9.14 -33.06 -6.38
CA PRO A 104 9.36 -33.07 -7.83
C PRO A 104 8.08 -33.29 -8.65
N LYS A 105 7.19 -34.17 -8.18
CA LYS A 105 5.90 -34.44 -8.82
C LYS A 105 5.01 -33.20 -8.81
N GLU A 106 4.97 -32.47 -7.70
CA GLU A 106 4.20 -31.24 -7.57
C GLU A 106 4.77 -30.13 -8.44
N LEU A 107 6.10 -29.98 -8.48
CA LEU A 107 6.78 -29.03 -9.38
C LEU A 107 6.42 -29.31 -10.85
N LYS A 108 6.44 -30.57 -11.30
CA LYS A 108 6.01 -30.94 -12.66
C LYS A 108 4.57 -30.51 -12.93
N GLY A 109 3.65 -30.73 -11.98
CA GLY A 109 2.27 -30.25 -12.08
C GLY A 109 2.09 -28.73 -12.05
N ILE A 110 3.01 -27.99 -11.43
CA ILE A 110 3.07 -26.52 -11.51
C ILE A 110 3.47 -26.09 -12.92
N LEU A 111 4.52 -26.70 -13.48
CA LEU A 111 4.98 -26.41 -14.84
C LEU A 111 3.91 -26.72 -15.89
N ASP A 112 3.16 -27.80 -15.72
CA ASP A 112 2.06 -28.16 -16.61
C ASP A 112 0.90 -27.15 -16.57
N ARG A 113 0.56 -26.63 -15.39
CA ARG A 113 -0.44 -25.55 -15.25
C ARG A 113 0.01 -24.26 -15.90
N LEU A 114 1.25 -23.84 -15.65
CA LEU A 114 1.84 -22.66 -16.29
C LEU A 114 1.87 -22.80 -17.83
N TYR A 115 2.11 -24.01 -18.34
CA TYR A 115 2.03 -24.28 -19.77
C TYR A 115 0.61 -24.12 -20.32
N ALA A 116 -0.39 -24.69 -19.63
CA ALA A 116 -1.78 -24.59 -20.03
C ALA A 116 -2.25 -23.13 -20.07
N ALA A 117 -1.92 -22.34 -19.03
CA ALA A 117 -2.20 -20.91 -18.98
C ALA A 117 -1.46 -20.15 -20.10
N ALA A 118 -0.20 -20.48 -20.37
CA ALA A 118 0.57 -19.89 -21.48
C ALA A 118 -0.05 -20.19 -22.85
N LYS A 119 -0.61 -21.39 -23.05
CA LYS A 119 -1.31 -21.76 -24.28
C LYS A 119 -2.57 -20.91 -24.46
N LYS A 120 -3.37 -20.73 -23.40
CA LYS A 120 -4.56 -19.88 -23.41
C LYS A 120 -4.22 -18.43 -23.71
N ALA A 121 -3.24 -17.86 -22.99
CA ALA A 121 -2.80 -16.49 -23.22
C ALA A 121 -2.31 -16.22 -24.66
N ARG A 122 -1.59 -17.18 -25.26
CA ARG A 122 -1.17 -17.09 -26.67
C ARG A 122 -2.35 -17.19 -27.63
N GLY A 123 -3.36 -17.98 -27.30
CA GLY A 123 -4.64 -18.04 -28.01
C GLY A 123 -5.33 -16.68 -28.08
N ASP A 124 -5.25 -15.91 -26.99
CA ASP A 124 -5.77 -14.54 -26.90
C ASP A 124 -4.81 -13.49 -27.47
N GLY A 125 -3.82 -13.91 -28.26
CA GLY A 125 -2.89 -13.02 -28.96
C GLY A 125 -1.81 -12.39 -28.07
N ARG A 126 -1.65 -12.82 -26.82
CA ARG A 126 -0.64 -12.27 -25.90
C ARG A 126 0.70 -12.99 -25.97
N ALA A 127 1.77 -12.24 -25.77
CA ALA A 127 3.10 -12.78 -25.63
C ALA A 127 3.38 -13.09 -24.15
N VAL A 128 3.67 -14.36 -23.82
CA VAL A 128 4.07 -14.74 -22.46
C VAL A 128 5.52 -14.31 -22.25
N THR A 129 5.73 -13.36 -21.35
CA THR A 129 7.03 -12.70 -21.11
C THR A 129 7.72 -13.17 -19.83
N GLY A 130 7.05 -13.95 -18.97
CA GLY A 130 7.65 -14.46 -17.75
C GLY A 130 6.77 -15.45 -16.99
N PHE A 131 7.42 -16.23 -16.13
CA PHE A 131 6.78 -17.19 -15.24
C PHE A 131 7.31 -17.00 -13.83
N PHE A 132 6.42 -16.90 -12.85
CA PHE A 132 6.77 -16.79 -11.44
C PHE A 132 6.09 -17.88 -10.62
N LEU A 133 6.81 -18.40 -9.63
CA LEU A 133 6.26 -19.21 -8.55
C LEU A 133 6.40 -18.42 -7.24
N VAL A 134 5.26 -18.01 -6.67
CA VAL A 134 5.16 -17.37 -5.37
C VAL A 134 4.71 -18.42 -4.36
N THR A 135 5.48 -18.63 -3.30
CA THR A 135 5.18 -19.70 -2.34
C THR A 135 5.65 -19.35 -0.95
N ASN A 136 5.07 -19.93 0.10
CA ASN A 136 5.63 -19.92 1.47
C ASN A 136 6.29 -21.27 1.84
N ARG A 137 6.42 -22.16 0.86
CA ARG A 137 7.01 -23.51 1.00
C ARG A 137 8.41 -23.55 0.43
N THR A 138 9.29 -24.34 1.04
CA THR A 138 10.61 -24.67 0.50
C THR A 138 10.49 -25.68 -0.64
N HIS A 139 11.56 -25.85 -1.42
CA HIS A 139 11.67 -26.95 -2.38
C HIS A 139 12.39 -28.12 -1.75
N SER A 140 12.01 -29.32 -2.16
CA SER A 140 12.84 -30.48 -1.85
C SER A 140 14.12 -30.47 -2.69
N GLN A 141 15.15 -31.19 -2.23
CA GLN A 141 16.41 -31.34 -2.97
C GLN A 141 16.21 -31.82 -4.42
N GLY A 142 15.22 -32.68 -4.66
CA GLY A 142 14.87 -33.16 -5.99
C GLY A 142 14.30 -32.05 -6.89
N SER A 143 13.43 -31.20 -6.35
CA SER A 143 12.88 -30.05 -7.08
C SER A 143 13.96 -29.01 -7.40
N ASP A 144 14.85 -28.72 -6.44
CA ASP A 144 15.99 -27.82 -6.67
C ASP A 144 16.97 -28.37 -7.70
N LYS A 145 17.20 -29.68 -7.71
CA LYS A 145 18.01 -30.32 -8.76
C LYS A 145 17.36 -30.13 -10.13
N ILE A 146 16.06 -30.38 -10.25
CA ILE A 146 15.31 -30.18 -11.50
C ILE A 146 15.42 -28.74 -12.01
N LEU A 147 15.23 -27.75 -11.14
CA LEU A 147 15.31 -26.33 -11.52
C LEU A 147 16.74 -25.93 -11.94
N ARG A 148 17.76 -26.39 -11.21
CA ARG A 148 19.18 -26.14 -11.56
C ARG A 148 19.56 -26.78 -12.89
N ASP A 149 19.18 -28.04 -13.10
CA ASP A 149 19.47 -28.75 -14.34
C ASP A 149 18.78 -28.09 -15.54
N ALA A 150 17.52 -27.66 -15.38
CA ALA A 150 16.80 -26.90 -16.40
C ALA A 150 17.53 -25.60 -16.76
N LYS A 151 17.90 -24.78 -15.75
CA LYS A 151 18.64 -23.52 -15.94
C LYS A 151 20.02 -23.72 -16.58
N ALA A 152 20.68 -24.84 -16.28
CA ALA A 152 21.94 -25.24 -16.91
C ALA A 152 21.77 -25.82 -18.34
N GLY A 153 20.55 -25.85 -18.87
CA GLY A 153 20.26 -26.35 -20.21
C GLY A 153 20.25 -27.87 -20.33
N LYS A 154 20.31 -28.61 -19.22
CA LYS A 154 20.37 -30.08 -19.23
C LYS A 154 18.99 -30.69 -19.49
N SER A 155 18.98 -31.76 -20.26
CA SER A 155 17.81 -32.60 -20.50
C SER A 155 17.61 -33.53 -19.30
N GLY A 156 17.00 -33.03 -18.22
CA GLY A 156 16.70 -33.81 -17.02
C GLY A 156 15.37 -34.58 -17.14
N GLU A 157 14.74 -34.85 -16.00
CA GLU A 157 13.46 -35.58 -15.88
C GLU A 157 12.21 -34.81 -16.38
N LEU A 158 12.40 -33.63 -16.96
CA LEU A 158 11.34 -32.78 -17.50
C LEU A 158 11.16 -33.07 -18.98
N ASN A 159 9.91 -33.09 -19.45
CA ASN A 159 9.65 -33.09 -20.89
C ASN A 159 10.11 -31.75 -21.50
N ARG A 160 10.20 -31.68 -22.83
CA ARG A 160 10.68 -30.50 -23.56
C ARG A 160 9.95 -29.21 -23.17
N ILE A 161 8.63 -29.28 -23.00
CA ILE A 161 7.78 -28.14 -22.69
C ILE A 161 8.03 -27.66 -21.26
N GLN A 162 8.01 -28.59 -20.29
CA GLN A 162 8.30 -28.32 -18.89
C GLN A 162 9.70 -27.72 -18.72
N ASN A 163 10.70 -28.22 -19.46
CA ASN A 163 12.07 -27.69 -19.43
C ASN A 163 12.12 -26.24 -19.95
N CYS A 164 11.38 -25.91 -21.02
CA CYS A 164 11.29 -24.53 -21.53
C CYS A 164 10.72 -23.55 -20.50
N ILE A 165 9.72 -23.96 -19.72
CA ILE A 165 9.14 -23.12 -18.66
C ILE A 165 10.07 -23.06 -17.46
N ALA A 166 10.59 -24.19 -17.00
CA ALA A 166 11.49 -24.26 -15.84
C ALA A 166 12.76 -23.41 -16.01
N ARG A 167 13.29 -23.28 -17.24
CA ARG A 167 14.41 -22.38 -17.57
C ARG A 167 14.11 -20.90 -17.28
N GLN A 168 12.86 -20.49 -17.48
CA GLN A 168 12.40 -19.12 -17.35
C GLN A 168 11.68 -18.87 -16.02
N LEU A 169 11.39 -19.92 -15.26
CA LEU A 169 10.69 -19.84 -13.99
C LEU A 169 11.57 -19.13 -12.96
N ILE A 170 11.10 -17.98 -12.52
CA ILE A 170 11.62 -17.31 -11.34
C ILE A 170 10.84 -17.86 -10.16
N VAL A 171 11.55 -18.42 -9.19
CA VAL A 171 10.92 -18.84 -7.93
C VAL A 171 11.29 -17.83 -6.88
N GLU A 172 10.27 -17.22 -6.30
CA GLU A 172 10.46 -16.31 -5.19
C GLU A 172 10.79 -17.11 -3.92
N PRO A 173 11.64 -16.55 -3.03
CA PRO A 173 11.82 -17.10 -1.70
C PRO A 173 10.47 -17.30 -0.99
N PRO A 174 10.40 -18.21 0.01
CA PRO A 174 9.23 -18.34 0.86
C PRO A 174 8.72 -16.98 1.34
N SER A 175 7.55 -16.57 0.84
CA SER A 175 6.87 -15.33 1.19
C SER A 175 5.63 -15.68 2.01
N GLU A 176 5.72 -15.41 3.31
CA GLU A 176 4.63 -15.67 4.23
C GLU A 176 3.42 -14.77 3.93
N PRO A 177 2.19 -15.18 4.29
CA PRO A 177 0.98 -14.37 4.08
C PRO A 177 1.10 -12.94 4.62
N GLU A 178 1.80 -12.76 5.74
CA GLU A 178 2.06 -11.48 6.39
C GLU A 178 2.85 -10.52 5.50
N PHE A 179 3.71 -11.04 4.61
CA PHE A 179 4.39 -10.20 3.62
C PHE A 179 3.36 -9.52 2.72
N TRP A 180 2.48 -10.29 2.08
CA TRP A 180 1.46 -9.77 1.17
C TRP A 180 0.42 -8.90 1.89
N GLU A 181 0.05 -9.28 3.10
CA GLU A 181 -0.81 -8.45 3.95
C GLU A 181 -0.16 -7.13 4.33
N SER A 182 1.14 -7.12 4.65
CA SER A 182 1.86 -5.88 4.94
C SER A 182 1.87 -4.94 3.74
N LYS A 183 1.94 -5.49 2.52
CA LYS A 183 1.89 -4.72 1.27
C LYS A 183 0.51 -4.07 1.05
N LEU A 184 -0.57 -4.80 1.30
CA LEU A 184 -1.94 -4.26 1.26
C LEU A 184 -2.18 -3.24 2.37
N THR A 185 -1.67 -3.49 3.58
CA THR A 185 -1.74 -2.57 4.72
C THR A 185 -1.01 -1.27 4.40
N LYS A 186 0.19 -1.36 3.81
CA LYS A 186 0.98 -0.20 3.39
C LYS A 186 0.28 0.62 2.30
N PHE A 187 -0.40 -0.04 1.36
CA PHE A 187 -1.25 0.65 0.39
C PHE A 187 -2.43 1.37 1.07
N ALA A 188 -3.14 0.70 1.97
CA ALA A 188 -4.25 1.31 2.71
C ALA A 188 -3.78 2.49 3.58
N SER A 189 -2.60 2.40 4.19
CA SER A 189 -2.07 3.44 5.05
C SER A 189 -1.79 4.73 4.27
N GLU A 190 -1.46 4.68 2.97
CA GLU A 190 -1.33 5.89 2.12
C GLU A 190 -2.58 6.78 2.15
N PHE A 191 -3.76 6.20 2.36
CA PHE A 191 -5.06 6.90 2.43
C PHE A 191 -5.48 7.24 3.86
N GLY A 192 -4.60 6.98 4.84
CA GLY A 192 -4.86 7.21 6.26
C GLY A 192 -5.98 6.34 6.82
N LEU A 193 -6.09 5.07 6.39
CA LEU A 193 -7.00 4.14 7.05
C LEU A 193 -6.45 3.75 8.42
N LEU A 194 -7.32 3.83 9.43
CA LEU A 194 -7.06 3.26 10.75
C LEU A 194 -7.34 1.76 10.72
N TYR A 195 -6.86 1.04 11.74
CA TYR A 195 -6.92 -0.43 11.77
C TYR A 195 -8.33 -1.00 11.61
N ALA A 196 -9.34 -0.40 12.26
CA ALA A 196 -10.72 -0.85 12.16
C ALA A 196 -11.26 -0.71 10.73
N GLU A 197 -11.06 0.46 10.11
CA GLU A 197 -11.50 0.74 8.73
C GLU A 197 -10.77 -0.15 7.72
N TYR A 198 -9.47 -0.39 7.93
CA TYR A 198 -8.70 -1.32 7.11
C TYR A 198 -9.30 -2.72 7.14
N ASN A 199 -9.68 -3.23 8.31
CA ASN A 199 -10.29 -4.55 8.45
C ASN A 199 -11.64 -4.64 7.73
N GLU A 200 -12.50 -3.62 7.87
CA GLU A 200 -13.77 -3.54 7.14
C GLU A 200 -13.55 -3.46 5.63
N GLY A 201 -12.59 -2.66 5.19
CA GLY A 201 -12.18 -2.57 3.80
C GLY A 201 -11.66 -3.89 3.24
N ARG A 202 -10.84 -4.61 4.01
CA ARG A 202 -10.32 -5.94 3.67
C ARG A 202 -11.44 -6.96 3.51
N GLN A 203 -12.44 -6.94 4.39
CA GLN A 203 -13.62 -7.82 4.27
C GLN A 203 -14.44 -7.52 3.01
N ARG A 204 -14.67 -6.24 2.69
CA ARG A 204 -15.34 -5.83 1.44
C ARG A 204 -14.55 -6.25 0.20
N LEU A 205 -13.23 -6.12 0.24
CA LEU A 205 -12.34 -6.53 -0.85
C LEU A 205 -12.39 -8.04 -1.09
N LEU A 206 -12.31 -8.83 -0.01
CA LEU A 206 -12.46 -10.28 -0.05
C LEU A 206 -13.83 -10.70 -0.60
N GLY A 207 -14.92 -10.13 -0.07
CA GLY A 207 -16.27 -10.40 -0.53
C GLY A 207 -16.48 -10.10 -2.01
N SER A 208 -15.96 -8.95 -2.49
CA SER A 208 -16.05 -8.54 -3.89
C SER A 208 -15.38 -9.52 -4.85
N LEU A 209 -14.18 -10.02 -4.52
CA LEU A 209 -13.52 -11.00 -5.40
C LEU A 209 -14.19 -12.38 -5.33
N LEU A 210 -14.63 -12.82 -4.14
CA LEU A 210 -15.38 -14.06 -3.97
C LEU A 210 -16.65 -14.07 -4.83
N GLU A 211 -17.41 -12.98 -4.82
CA GLU A 211 -18.60 -12.81 -5.65
C GLU A 211 -18.25 -12.90 -7.14
N ARG A 212 -17.19 -12.21 -7.59
CA ARG A 212 -16.75 -12.24 -9.00
C ARG A 212 -16.31 -13.63 -9.47
N THR A 213 -15.55 -14.34 -8.62
CA THR A 213 -15.13 -15.72 -8.91
C THR A 213 -16.33 -16.67 -9.00
N GLY A 214 -17.31 -16.53 -8.10
CA GLY A 214 -18.55 -17.32 -8.13
C GLY A 214 -19.42 -17.05 -9.36
N LEU A 215 -19.40 -15.82 -9.88
CA LEU A 215 -20.17 -15.40 -11.06
C LEU A 215 -19.42 -15.62 -12.39
N SER A 216 -18.17 -16.10 -12.37
CA SER A 216 -17.31 -16.23 -13.57
C SER A 216 -17.15 -14.90 -14.35
N VAL A 217 -17.13 -13.78 -13.63
CA VAL A 217 -16.95 -12.43 -14.18
C VAL A 217 -15.46 -12.05 -14.12
N ASP A 218 -15.06 -11.03 -14.87
CA ASP A 218 -13.70 -10.49 -14.85
C ASP A 218 -13.17 -10.26 -13.42
N CYS A 219 -12.14 -11.02 -13.07
CA CYS A 219 -11.45 -11.02 -11.79
C CYS A 219 -10.25 -10.05 -11.77
N GLU A 220 -10.27 -9.02 -12.61
CA GLU A 220 -9.31 -7.92 -12.56
C GLU A 220 -9.35 -7.20 -11.20
N VAL A 221 -8.20 -7.18 -10.53
CA VAL A 221 -7.91 -6.43 -9.31
C VAL A 221 -7.25 -5.11 -9.72
N SER A 222 -8.06 -4.09 -10.02
CA SER A 222 -7.57 -2.76 -10.36
C SER A 222 -7.26 -1.91 -9.12
N ARG A 223 -6.42 -0.88 -9.29
CA ARG A 223 -6.18 0.12 -8.23
C ARG A 223 -7.49 0.76 -7.76
N ASP A 224 -8.39 1.12 -8.69
CA ASP A 224 -9.67 1.74 -8.36
C ASP A 224 -10.57 0.81 -7.53
N MET A 225 -10.53 -0.49 -7.81
CA MET A 225 -11.20 -1.50 -6.98
C MET A 225 -10.62 -1.52 -5.56
N LEU A 226 -9.28 -1.55 -5.43
CA LEU A 226 -8.63 -1.51 -4.11
C LEU A 226 -9.02 -0.23 -3.35
N VAL A 227 -8.94 0.94 -3.99
CA VAL A 227 -9.30 2.22 -3.38
C VAL A 227 -10.76 2.22 -2.95
N GLN A 228 -11.69 1.82 -3.83
CA GLN A 228 -13.11 1.75 -3.52
C GLN A 228 -13.41 0.79 -2.36
N CYS A 229 -12.87 -0.43 -2.40
CA CYS A 229 -13.14 -1.45 -1.39
C CYS A 229 -12.54 -1.07 -0.04
N LEU A 230 -11.30 -0.55 -0.02
CA LEU A 230 -10.64 -0.17 1.23
C LEU A 230 -11.26 1.10 1.81
N THR A 231 -11.33 2.18 1.05
CA THR A 231 -11.74 3.50 1.56
C THR A 231 -13.25 3.71 1.57
N GLY A 232 -14.02 2.90 0.82
CA GLY A 232 -15.44 3.16 0.55
C GLY A 232 -15.72 4.24 -0.48
N SER A 233 -14.69 4.89 -1.05
CA SER A 233 -14.83 5.95 -2.03
C SER A 233 -13.92 5.74 -3.22
N ARG A 234 -14.44 5.90 -4.44
CA ARG A 234 -13.61 5.89 -5.66
C ARG A 234 -12.77 7.15 -5.82
N THR A 235 -13.16 8.24 -5.18
CA THR A 235 -12.49 9.54 -5.29
C THR A 235 -11.53 9.79 -4.13
N ALA A 236 -11.27 8.76 -3.31
CA ALA A 236 -10.33 8.89 -2.22
C ALA A 236 -8.91 9.16 -2.74
N CYS A 237 -8.22 10.09 -2.10
CA CYS A 237 -6.88 10.52 -2.44
C CYS A 237 -5.91 10.10 -1.34
N PRO A 238 -4.68 9.66 -1.69
CA PRO A 238 -3.62 9.46 -0.73
C PRO A 238 -3.32 10.76 0.04
N ILE A 239 -3.00 10.63 1.34
CA ILE A 239 -2.55 11.72 2.22
C ILE A 239 -1.09 11.56 2.64
N THR A 240 -0.29 10.89 1.80
CA THR A 240 1.16 10.93 1.91
C THR A 240 1.65 12.35 1.65
N HIS A 241 2.78 12.72 2.24
CA HIS A 241 3.35 14.06 2.07
C HIS A 241 3.59 14.40 0.60
N ALA A 242 4.16 13.46 -0.17
CA ALA A 242 4.37 13.62 -1.59
C ALA A 242 3.05 13.86 -2.37
N ALA A 243 1.95 13.23 -1.97
CA ALA A 243 0.65 13.42 -2.62
C ALA A 243 0.02 14.79 -2.31
N ILE A 244 0.21 15.29 -1.08
CA ILE A 244 -0.43 16.53 -0.61
C ILE A 244 0.46 17.77 -0.82
N GLN A 245 1.77 17.60 -0.99
CA GLN A 245 2.75 18.69 -1.13
C GLN A 245 2.32 19.80 -2.12
N PRO A 246 1.86 19.51 -3.36
CA PRO A 246 1.44 20.57 -4.28
C PRO A 246 0.32 21.44 -3.72
N ARG A 247 -0.57 20.85 -2.91
CA ARG A 247 -1.66 21.55 -2.24
C ARG A 247 -1.18 22.35 -1.04
N LEU A 248 -0.24 21.83 -0.25
CA LEU A 248 0.39 22.58 0.85
C LEU A 248 1.06 23.85 0.34
N GLU A 249 1.83 23.74 -0.76
CA GLU A 249 2.51 24.88 -1.40
C GLU A 249 1.51 25.94 -1.87
N TRP A 250 0.36 25.51 -2.41
CA TRP A 250 -0.71 26.41 -2.81
C TRP A 250 -1.36 27.12 -1.61
N GLU A 251 -1.63 26.40 -0.51
CA GLU A 251 -2.19 27.00 0.71
C GLU A 251 -1.24 28.03 1.34
N LEU A 252 0.06 27.74 1.39
CA LEU A 252 1.07 28.68 1.86
C LEU A 252 1.14 29.95 1.00
N LYS A 253 0.99 29.84 -0.33
CA LYS A 253 0.93 31.01 -1.22
C LYS A 253 -0.25 31.94 -0.89
N ARG A 254 -1.34 31.42 -0.31
CA ARG A 254 -2.53 32.21 0.06
C ARG A 254 -2.38 33.03 1.33
N LEU A 255 -1.33 32.81 2.13
CA LEU A 255 -1.00 33.68 3.27
C LEU A 255 -0.60 35.10 2.84
N GLY A 256 -0.41 35.35 1.54
CA GLY A 256 -0.23 36.68 0.97
C GLY A 256 0.96 36.77 0.02
N PRO A 257 1.01 37.79 -0.86
CA PRO A 257 2.15 38.04 -1.73
C PRO A 257 3.40 38.34 -0.92
N ALA A 258 4.57 37.93 -1.41
CA ALA A 258 5.82 38.50 -0.88
C ALA A 258 5.91 39.92 -1.45
N PRO A 259 5.99 40.96 -0.61
CA PRO A 259 6.28 42.28 -1.12
C PRO A 259 7.66 42.22 -1.80
N ARG A 260 7.73 42.64 -3.07
CA ARG A 260 8.98 42.69 -3.85
C ARG A 260 9.97 43.76 -3.37
N HIS A 261 9.63 44.53 -2.33
CA HIS A 261 10.43 45.65 -1.86
C HIS A 261 10.66 45.56 -0.34
N GLN A 262 11.92 45.32 0.02
CA GLN A 262 12.57 45.43 1.34
C GLN A 262 11.78 44.92 2.57
N LEU A 263 11.98 43.63 2.87
CA LEU A 263 11.79 43.05 4.20
C LEU A 263 12.87 43.60 5.16
N ILE A 264 12.67 44.80 5.70
CA ILE A 264 13.50 45.35 6.78
C ILE A 264 13.09 44.66 8.08
N ALA A 265 13.73 43.51 8.36
CA ALA A 265 13.99 42.90 9.68
C ALA A 265 14.12 41.36 9.56
N ARG A 266 15.02 40.87 8.71
CA ARG A 266 15.28 39.42 8.55
C ARG A 266 15.95 38.79 9.78
N HIS A 267 16.76 39.54 10.54
CA HIS A 267 17.67 38.96 11.54
C HIS A 267 16.97 38.41 12.80
N ASN A 268 15.87 39.02 13.25
CA ASN A 268 15.16 38.58 14.46
C ASN A 268 14.18 37.43 14.19
N ALA A 269 13.56 37.43 13.00
CA ALA A 269 12.70 36.32 12.57
C ALA A 269 13.55 35.06 12.32
N GLU A 270 14.67 35.17 11.59
CA GLU A 270 15.59 34.05 11.35
C GLU A 270 16.18 33.47 12.65
N SER A 271 16.49 34.32 13.63
CA SER A 271 17.01 33.90 14.94
C SER A 271 15.96 33.22 15.80
N ALA A 272 14.70 33.69 15.77
CA ALA A 272 13.58 32.97 16.36
C ALA A 272 13.41 31.62 15.65
N MET A 273 13.43 31.63 14.31
CA MET A 273 13.30 30.47 13.43
C MET A 273 14.31 29.37 13.68
N ALA A 274 15.56 29.74 13.97
CA ALA A 274 16.62 28.80 14.32
C ALA A 274 16.38 28.07 15.65
N MET A 275 15.53 28.58 16.55
CA MET A 275 15.23 27.96 17.86
C MET A 275 13.99 27.04 17.84
N HIS A 276 13.34 26.85 16.69
CA HIS A 276 11.99 26.27 16.58
C HIS A 276 11.92 24.75 16.55
N SER A 277 13.03 24.05 16.30
CA SER A 277 13.03 22.58 16.11
C SER A 277 12.40 21.80 17.28
N ASN A 278 12.35 22.39 18.48
CA ASN A 278 11.93 21.74 19.72
C ASN A 278 10.78 22.47 20.46
N ARG A 279 10.03 23.39 19.83
CA ARG A 279 8.95 24.15 20.50
C ARG A 279 7.58 23.78 19.94
N ALA A 280 6.61 23.54 20.83
CA ALA A 280 5.24 23.16 20.47
C ALA A 280 4.36 24.33 20.00
N LEU A 281 4.70 25.57 20.37
CA LEU A 281 3.98 26.79 19.98
C LEU A 281 4.99 27.89 19.65
N ILE A 282 4.77 28.57 18.53
CA ILE A 282 5.56 29.72 18.08
C ILE A 282 4.58 30.86 17.82
N VAL A 283 4.87 32.03 18.39
CA VAL A 283 4.04 33.22 18.22
C VAL A 283 4.91 34.33 17.63
N CYS A 284 4.54 34.83 16.46
CA CYS A 284 5.16 36.01 15.86
C CYS A 284 4.35 37.25 16.22
N VAL A 285 4.91 38.13 17.04
CA VAL A 285 4.26 39.38 17.47
C VAL A 285 4.94 40.60 16.87
N GLY A 286 4.18 41.68 16.66
CA GLY A 286 4.68 42.93 16.11
C GLY A 286 3.57 43.81 15.54
N GLN A 287 3.87 45.07 15.24
CA GLN A 287 2.90 46.01 14.66
C GLN A 287 2.42 45.57 13.26
N GLY A 288 1.37 46.21 12.76
CA GLY A 288 0.92 46.01 11.38
C GLY A 288 2.03 46.38 10.38
N GLY A 289 2.16 45.61 9.29
CA GLY A 289 3.14 45.89 8.24
C GLY A 289 4.59 45.47 8.54
N THR A 290 4.88 44.83 9.67
CA THR A 290 6.25 44.40 10.04
C THR A 290 6.71 43.08 9.40
N GLY A 291 5.96 42.52 8.45
CA GLY A 291 6.37 41.33 7.70
C GLY A 291 6.18 39.98 8.41
N LYS A 292 5.37 39.91 9.48
CA LYS A 292 5.10 38.67 10.24
C LYS A 292 4.59 37.52 9.37
N SER A 293 3.56 37.76 8.56
CA SER A 293 2.95 36.76 7.68
C SER A 293 3.92 36.35 6.56
N ALA A 294 4.79 37.26 6.09
CA ALA A 294 5.83 36.95 5.12
C ALA A 294 6.93 36.04 5.74
N ALA A 295 7.34 36.31 6.98
CA ALA A 295 8.28 35.45 7.71
C ALA A 295 7.68 34.06 7.97
N LEU A 296 6.42 33.97 8.45
CA LEU A 296 5.72 32.70 8.64
C LEU A 296 5.57 31.92 7.32
N ARG A 297 5.34 32.61 6.21
CA ARG A 297 5.27 31.97 4.89
C ARG A 297 6.62 31.41 4.45
N GLU A 298 7.69 32.19 4.58
CA GLU A 298 9.04 31.73 4.23
C GLU A 298 9.47 30.55 5.10
N TRP A 299 9.15 30.60 6.41
CA TRP A 299 9.30 29.47 7.31
C TRP A 299 8.56 28.24 6.81
N GLY A 300 7.25 28.40 6.58
CA GLY A 300 6.39 27.30 6.19
C GLY A 300 6.85 26.68 4.88
N GLN A 301 7.33 27.48 3.93
CA GLN A 301 7.91 26.95 2.70
C GLN A 301 9.13 26.05 2.97
N ARG A 302 10.04 26.45 3.86
CA ARG A 302 11.19 25.63 4.26
C ARG A 302 10.75 24.34 4.98
N GLU A 303 9.82 24.47 5.93
CA GLU A 303 9.34 23.35 6.74
C GLU A 303 8.44 22.37 5.98
N SER A 304 7.73 22.85 4.96
CA SER A 304 6.81 22.04 4.14
C SER A 304 7.51 20.94 3.36
N GLN A 305 8.84 20.95 3.32
CA GLN A 305 9.64 19.86 2.76
C GLN A 305 9.59 18.59 3.61
N ASN A 306 9.42 18.73 4.93
CA ASN A 306 9.51 17.62 5.88
C ASN A 306 8.29 17.50 6.81
N ARG A 307 7.33 18.43 6.72
CA ARG A 307 6.16 18.52 7.59
C ARG A 307 4.92 18.88 6.78
N PHE A 308 3.75 18.52 7.29
CA PHE A 308 2.48 19.05 6.81
C PHE A 308 2.28 20.45 7.38
N ILE A 309 1.83 21.39 6.55
CA ILE A 309 1.54 22.75 7.01
C ILE A 309 0.13 23.12 6.60
N ALA A 310 -0.69 23.42 7.60
CA ALA A 310 -2.02 23.95 7.40
C ALA A 310 -2.06 25.41 7.84
N ALA A 311 -2.36 26.30 6.89
CA ALA A 311 -2.39 27.73 7.10
C ALA A 311 -3.83 28.25 7.06
N ARG A 312 -4.24 29.00 8.09
CA ARG A 312 -5.59 29.56 8.22
C ARG A 312 -5.58 30.95 8.83
N ARG A 313 -6.62 31.71 8.50
CA ARG A 313 -6.95 32.95 9.23
C ARG A 313 -7.85 32.58 10.42
N PRO A 314 -7.68 33.17 11.61
CA PRO A 314 -8.47 32.88 12.80
C PRO A 314 -9.97 32.95 12.57
N ALA A 315 -10.45 33.91 11.77
CA ALA A 315 -11.87 34.05 11.43
C ALA A 315 -12.47 32.81 10.71
N ASN A 316 -11.63 31.94 10.16
CA ASN A 316 -12.03 30.74 9.42
C ASN A 316 -11.68 29.44 10.17
N VAL A 317 -11.30 29.53 11.45
CA VAL A 317 -11.00 28.36 12.28
C VAL A 317 -12.28 27.94 13.00
N THR A 318 -12.79 26.76 12.66
CA THR A 318 -13.88 26.08 13.37
C THR A 318 -13.31 25.02 14.32
N ASP A 319 -14.10 24.51 15.26
CA ASP A 319 -13.64 23.47 16.21
C ASP A 319 -13.18 22.19 15.50
N ASP A 320 -13.75 21.87 14.34
CA ASP A 320 -13.48 20.68 13.55
C ASP A 320 -12.50 20.91 12.39
N TRP A 321 -11.86 22.07 12.31
CA TRP A 321 -11.15 22.49 11.09
C TRP A 321 -10.01 21.56 10.67
N ILE A 322 -9.30 20.95 11.64
CA ILE A 322 -8.20 20.00 11.37
C ILE A 322 -8.76 18.74 10.70
N SER A 323 -9.85 18.21 11.29
CA SER A 323 -10.58 17.06 10.77
C SER A 323 -11.11 17.36 9.37
N ALA A 324 -11.81 18.49 9.20
CA ALA A 324 -12.34 18.93 7.91
C ALA A 324 -11.23 19.09 6.84
N GLN A 325 -10.08 19.65 7.21
CA GLN A 325 -8.94 19.81 6.31
C GLN A 325 -8.38 18.47 5.83
N ILE A 326 -8.17 17.52 6.75
CA ILE A 326 -7.60 16.21 6.45
C ILE A 326 -8.60 15.38 5.63
N GLN A 327 -9.89 15.46 5.95
CA GLN A 327 -10.96 14.86 5.14
C GLN A 327 -10.99 15.42 3.72
N GLN A 328 -10.82 16.74 3.58
CA GLN A 328 -10.71 17.38 2.27
C GLN A 328 -9.45 16.95 1.50
N TRP A 329 -8.34 16.61 2.17
CA TRP A 329 -7.16 16.01 1.55
C TRP A 329 -7.43 14.58 1.07
N ARG A 330 -8.14 13.80 1.89
CA ARG A 330 -8.53 12.41 1.56
C ARG A 330 -9.58 12.33 0.46
N GLY A 331 -10.26 13.42 0.11
CA GLY A 331 -11.40 13.38 -0.83
C GLY A 331 -12.62 12.66 -0.25
N SER A 332 -12.72 12.58 1.07
CA SER A 332 -13.81 11.96 1.81
C SER A 332 -14.74 13.05 2.34
N ILE A 333 -16.03 12.95 2.05
CA ILE A 333 -17.05 13.89 2.53
C ILE A 333 -17.88 13.16 3.59
N GLY A 334 -17.94 13.71 4.81
CA GLY A 334 -18.97 13.34 5.80
C GLY A 334 -18.59 12.37 6.92
N THR A 335 -17.32 11.98 7.08
CA THR A 335 -16.89 11.32 8.33
C THR A 335 -16.54 12.37 9.37
N LYS A 336 -17.24 12.34 10.52
CA LYS A 336 -16.92 13.19 11.67
C LYS A 336 -15.75 12.56 12.44
N ASP A 337 -14.54 12.77 11.95
CA ASP A 337 -13.35 12.41 12.72
C ASP A 337 -13.11 13.42 13.85
N SER A 338 -12.60 12.95 14.98
CA SER A 338 -11.96 13.82 15.97
C SER A 338 -10.65 14.42 15.40
N ALA A 339 -10.11 15.45 16.05
CA ALA A 339 -8.81 16.00 15.65
C ALA A 339 -7.70 14.96 15.84
N GLU A 340 -7.79 14.16 16.91
CA GLU A 340 -6.89 13.05 17.23
C GLU A 340 -6.90 11.99 16.14
N ASP A 341 -8.08 11.55 15.69
CA ASP A 341 -8.21 10.59 14.60
C ASP A 341 -7.60 11.16 13.33
N ALA A 342 -7.92 12.40 12.99
CA ALA A 342 -7.39 13.04 11.79
C ALA A 342 -5.85 13.11 11.80
N LEU A 343 -5.23 13.45 12.94
CA LEU A 343 -3.78 13.42 13.12
C LEU A 343 -3.21 11.99 13.05
N ALA A 344 -3.89 11.01 13.65
CA ALA A 344 -3.48 9.61 13.60
C ALA A 344 -3.45 9.08 12.15
N ARG A 345 -4.39 9.53 11.30
CA ARG A 345 -4.40 9.19 9.86
C ARG A 345 -3.18 9.74 9.13
N ILE A 346 -2.78 10.99 9.41
CA ILE A 346 -1.54 11.56 8.85
C ILE A 346 -0.35 10.73 9.29
N GLY A 347 -0.29 10.36 10.57
CA GLY A 347 0.78 9.51 11.12
C GLY A 347 0.85 8.14 10.44
N ALA A 348 -0.29 7.48 10.26
CA ALA A 348 -0.38 6.18 9.58
C ALA A 348 0.09 6.26 8.11
N ALA A 349 -0.23 7.35 7.41
CA ALA A 349 0.20 7.56 6.03
C ALA A 349 1.68 7.95 5.88
N ASN A 350 2.32 8.44 6.95
CA ASN A 350 3.66 9.02 6.92
C ASN A 350 4.53 8.52 8.09
N PRO A 351 4.73 7.19 8.25
CA PRO A 351 5.36 6.62 9.43
C PRO A 351 6.83 7.03 9.63
N ASN A 352 7.51 7.44 8.55
CA ASN A 352 8.93 7.84 8.59
C ASN A 352 9.12 9.36 8.69
N MET A 353 8.04 10.14 8.77
CA MET A 353 8.13 11.58 8.86
C MET A 353 8.48 12.00 10.30
N GLN A 354 9.33 13.02 10.43
CA GLN A 354 9.75 13.52 11.72
C GLN A 354 8.59 14.25 12.42
N SER A 355 8.39 13.96 13.70
CA SER A 355 7.48 14.72 14.56
C SER A 355 8.02 16.12 14.87
N PRO A 356 7.16 17.15 14.98
CA PRO A 356 5.71 17.11 14.77
C PRO A 356 5.33 17.00 13.29
N LEU A 357 4.29 16.21 13.00
CA LEU A 357 3.82 15.94 11.65
C LEU A 357 3.10 17.13 11.00
N LEU A 358 2.33 17.89 11.78
CA LEU A 358 1.49 19.00 11.30
C LEU A 358 1.86 20.32 12.00
N LEU A 359 2.10 21.37 11.22
CA LEU A 359 2.27 22.74 11.67
C LEU A 359 1.04 23.57 11.34
N LEU A 360 0.52 24.29 12.34
CA LEU A 360 -0.66 25.14 12.19
C LEU A 360 -0.21 26.60 12.14
N CYS A 361 -0.43 27.28 11.02
CA CYS A 361 -0.13 28.70 10.88
C CYS A 361 -1.43 29.51 10.97
N LEU A 362 -1.57 30.31 12.03
CA LEU A 362 -2.71 31.20 12.23
C LEU A 362 -2.28 32.65 12.03
N ASP A 363 -2.85 33.32 11.01
CA ASP A 363 -2.49 34.70 10.62
C ASP A 363 -3.61 35.70 10.94
N GLY A 364 -3.32 36.73 11.74
CA GLY A 364 -4.27 37.81 12.08
C GLY A 364 -5.07 37.61 13.37
N ILE A 365 -4.48 37.01 14.42
CA ILE A 365 -5.14 36.84 15.74
C ILE A 365 -5.47 38.20 16.41
N ASP A 366 -4.78 39.26 15.98
CA ASP A 366 -4.83 40.64 16.49
C ASP A 366 -5.73 41.58 15.67
N GLU A 367 -6.25 41.15 14.51
CA GLU A 367 -7.19 41.95 13.72
C GLU A 367 -8.58 41.86 14.37
N ARG A 368 -8.92 42.89 15.17
CA ARG A 368 -10.23 43.01 15.84
C ARG A 368 -11.37 42.61 14.90
N VAL A 369 -12.11 41.57 15.28
CA VAL A 369 -13.45 41.31 14.77
C VAL A 369 -14.26 42.57 15.03
N THR A 370 -14.43 43.39 14.00
CA THR A 370 -15.31 44.56 14.06
C THR A 370 -16.72 44.00 13.95
N VAL A 371 -17.23 43.45 15.06
CA VAL A 371 -18.66 43.21 15.21
C VAL A 371 -19.31 44.57 15.14
N GLY A 372 -20.07 44.81 14.07
CA GLY A 372 -20.63 46.12 13.75
C GLY A 372 -21.42 46.70 14.91
N SER A 373 -20.93 47.80 15.46
CA SER A 373 -21.75 48.74 16.23
C SER A 373 -22.21 49.86 15.29
N HIS A 374 -23.10 49.53 14.35
CA HIS A 374 -24.05 50.52 13.82
C HIS A 374 -25.26 50.57 14.75
N THR A 375 -25.11 51.33 15.84
CA THR A 375 -26.25 52.00 16.46
C THR A 375 -25.76 53.40 16.83
N GLN A 376 -26.03 54.37 15.96
CA GLN A 376 -26.11 55.76 16.34
C GLN A 376 -27.52 56.23 15.96
N TYR A 377 -28.13 56.89 16.94
CA TYR A 377 -29.48 57.46 16.93
C TYR A 377 -29.74 58.40 15.78
#